data_AF-A0A7S3GTA1-F1
#
_entry.id   AF-A0A7S3GTA1-F1
#
_cell.length_a   1.000
_cell.length_b   1.000
_cell.length_c   1.000
_cell.angle_alpha   90.00
_cell.angle_beta   90.00
_cell.angle_gamma   90.00
#
_symmetry.space_group_name_H-M   'P 1'
#
loop_
_entity.id
_entity.type
_entity.pdbx_description
1 polymer ?
#
loop_
_entity_poly.entity_id
_entity_poly.type
_entity_poly.pdbx_seq_one_letter_code
_entity_poly.pdbx_strand_id
1 'polypeptide(L)'
;SDLSTDMSLCGLLSYGILNNGCSMSMGARYGSLGTFLVKPPDQGAASHPQSHYEQPNMMKIVLRHYVRVRLLPMLQGIYDTQCAFKCFRAEDLQAVCKDVKSMGADFDMELLLCALLHYRKGGVDQAKLCDVAGTLFTEDFAESNFMASADDPDKNYKTYGGMMDALVGMHERFIEPDSEEARAAKDLAEFCRGMPW
;
A
#
# COMPACT_ATOMS: atom_id res chain seq x y z
N SER A 1 6.17 2.76 -18.43
CA SER A 1 5.31 1.99 -17.51
C SER A 1 6.16 1.46 -16.37
N ASP A 2 5.89 1.84 -15.11
CA ASP A 2 6.44 1.16 -13.92
C ASP A 2 6.02 -0.32 -13.99
N LEU A 3 6.96 -1.18 -14.43
CA LEU A 3 6.79 -2.63 -14.41
C LEU A 3 7.06 -3.12 -12.99
N SER A 4 6.22 -2.69 -12.05
CA SER A 4 6.30 -3.09 -10.65
C SER A 4 6.09 -4.59 -10.45
N THR A 5 5.74 -5.33 -11.51
CA THR A 5 5.50 -6.76 -11.48
C THR A 5 5.71 -7.43 -12.83
N ASP A 6 6.61 -8.42 -12.86
CA ASP A 6 6.66 -9.44 -13.91
C ASP A 6 5.64 -10.56 -13.60
N MET A 7 4.83 -10.95 -14.60
CA MET A 7 3.90 -12.08 -14.50
C MET A 7 4.60 -13.38 -14.10
N SER A 8 5.89 -13.53 -14.37
CA SER A 8 6.70 -14.67 -13.91
C SER A 8 6.68 -14.83 -12.38
N LEU A 9 6.41 -13.76 -11.64
CA LEU A 9 6.34 -13.79 -10.18
C LEU A 9 4.98 -14.28 -9.65
N CYS A 10 3.96 -14.50 -10.49
CA CYS A 10 2.59 -14.78 -10.03
C CYS A 10 2.45 -16.01 -9.10
N GLY A 11 3.41 -16.92 -9.13
CA GLY A 11 3.53 -18.01 -8.15
C GLY A 11 3.71 -17.50 -6.72
N LEU A 12 4.51 -16.45 -6.51
CA LEU A 12 4.69 -15.80 -5.20
C LEU A 12 3.38 -15.22 -4.68
N LEU A 13 2.57 -14.64 -5.57
CA LEU A 13 1.24 -14.15 -5.21
C LEU A 13 0.31 -15.27 -4.76
N SER A 14 0.17 -16.33 -5.56
CA SER A 14 -0.77 -17.38 -5.22
C SER A 14 -0.32 -18.24 -4.04
N TYR A 15 0.98 -18.28 -3.73
CA TYR A 15 1.55 -19.07 -2.64
C TYR A 15 0.88 -18.81 -1.29
N GLY A 16 0.66 -17.54 -0.92
CA GLY A 16 0.02 -17.18 0.34
C GLY A 16 -1.37 -17.80 0.52
N ILE A 17 -2.15 -17.80 -0.56
CA ILE A 17 -3.51 -18.37 -0.56
C ILE A 17 -3.47 -19.90 -0.62
N LEU A 18 -2.63 -20.47 -1.50
CA LEU A 18 -2.61 -21.90 -1.80
C LEU A 18 -1.90 -22.73 -0.73
N ASN A 19 -0.84 -22.19 -0.10
CA ASN A 19 0.04 -22.93 0.80
C ASN A 19 0.03 -22.40 2.23
N ASN A 20 -0.04 -21.08 2.43
CA ASN A 20 -0.06 -20.50 3.78
C ASN A 20 -1.49 -20.39 4.35
N GLY A 21 -2.51 -20.66 3.54
CA GLY A 21 -3.92 -20.59 3.93
C GLY A 21 -4.39 -19.17 4.25
N CYS A 22 -3.74 -18.16 3.68
CA CYS A 22 -4.17 -16.78 3.82
C CYS A 22 -5.36 -16.46 2.90
N SER A 23 -6.18 -15.48 3.27
CA SER A 23 -7.32 -15.05 2.46
C SER A 23 -6.92 -14.25 1.22
N MET A 24 -5.83 -13.49 1.33
CA MET A 24 -5.22 -12.76 0.22
C MET A 24 -3.70 -12.82 0.31
N SER A 25 -3.05 -12.41 -0.76
CA SER A 25 -1.60 -12.31 -0.83
C SER A 25 -1.20 -11.11 -1.66
N MET A 26 -0.04 -10.53 -1.38
CA MET A 26 0.46 -9.40 -2.13
C MET A 26 1.98 -9.33 -2.17
N GLY A 27 2.50 -8.53 -3.11
CA GLY A 27 3.90 -8.15 -3.18
C GLY A 27 4.24 -6.98 -2.29
N ALA A 28 5.52 -6.88 -1.95
CA ALA A 28 6.14 -5.67 -1.44
C ALA A 28 7.41 -5.36 -2.25
N ARG A 29 7.54 -4.11 -2.71
CA ARG A 29 8.79 -3.59 -3.29
C ARG A 29 9.75 -3.13 -2.21
N TYR A 30 9.21 -2.58 -1.13
CA TYR A 30 9.97 -1.93 -0.06
C TYR A 30 9.63 -2.46 1.32
N GLY A 31 10.56 -2.29 2.26
CA GLY A 31 10.31 -2.50 3.69
C GLY A 31 10.16 -3.95 4.14
N SER A 32 10.58 -4.92 3.31
CA SER A 32 10.54 -6.34 3.65
C SER A 32 11.80 -7.07 3.18
N LEU A 33 12.12 -8.20 3.83
CA LEU A 33 13.14 -9.12 3.34
C LEU A 33 12.68 -9.77 2.03
N GLY A 34 13.64 -10.14 1.18
CA GLY A 34 13.35 -10.75 -0.11
C GLY A 34 12.90 -9.77 -1.19
N THR A 35 12.90 -8.46 -0.93
CA THR A 35 12.72 -7.44 -1.98
C THR A 35 14.04 -7.04 -2.61
N PHE A 36 14.02 -6.88 -3.94
CA PHE A 36 15.20 -6.52 -4.71
C PHE A 36 14.83 -5.49 -5.79
N LEU A 37 15.48 -4.33 -5.74
CA LEU A 37 15.40 -3.31 -6.79
C LEU A 37 16.50 -3.59 -7.82
N VAL A 38 16.11 -3.91 -9.05
CA VAL A 38 17.04 -4.11 -10.15
C VAL A 38 17.18 -2.81 -10.94
N LYS A 39 18.42 -2.37 -11.14
CA LYS A 39 18.78 -1.15 -11.86
C LYS A 39 19.69 -1.47 -13.04
N PRO A 40 19.14 -2.05 -14.12
CA PRO A 40 19.91 -2.23 -15.33
C PRO A 40 20.17 -0.86 -16.00
N PRO A 41 21.32 -0.67 -16.66
CA PRO A 41 22.41 -1.63 -16.85
C PRO A 41 23.46 -1.62 -15.71
N ASP A 42 23.48 -0.60 -14.86
CA ASP A 42 24.74 -0.17 -14.22
C ASP A 42 24.90 -0.54 -12.73
N GLN A 43 23.83 -0.95 -12.04
CA GLN A 43 23.84 -1.10 -10.56
C GLN A 43 23.38 -2.47 -10.04
N GLY A 44 23.12 -3.44 -10.93
CA GLY A 44 22.73 -4.80 -10.52
C GLY A 44 21.43 -4.81 -9.70
N ALA A 45 21.33 -5.72 -8.72
CA ALA A 45 20.18 -5.83 -7.82
C ALA A 45 20.55 -5.40 -6.39
N ALA A 46 19.82 -4.43 -5.84
CA ALA A 46 19.96 -3.99 -4.46
C ALA A 46 18.86 -4.63 -3.59
N SER A 47 19.24 -5.28 -2.49
CA SER A 47 18.28 -5.86 -1.53
C SER A 47 17.77 -4.81 -0.54
N HIS A 48 16.72 -5.13 0.21
CA HIS A 48 16.41 -4.39 1.44
C HIS A 48 17.58 -4.44 2.45
N PRO A 49 17.91 -3.34 3.18
CA PRO A 49 17.29 -2.02 3.11
C PRO A 49 17.87 -1.07 2.05
N GLN A 50 18.93 -1.47 1.33
CA GLN A 50 19.60 -0.64 0.35
C GLN A 50 18.66 -0.14 -0.76
N SER A 51 17.80 -1.03 -1.28
CA SER A 51 16.75 -0.66 -2.25
C SER A 51 15.79 0.42 -1.74
N HIS A 52 15.56 0.47 -0.42
CA HIS A 52 14.70 1.48 0.20
C HIS A 52 15.42 2.82 0.39
N TYR A 53 16.71 2.80 0.72
CA TYR A 53 17.50 4.04 0.89
C TYR A 53 17.77 4.75 -0.43
N GLU A 54 17.80 4.01 -1.53
CA GLU A 54 18.04 4.55 -2.87
C GLU A 54 16.79 5.20 -3.49
N GLN A 55 15.64 5.10 -2.86
CA GLN A 55 14.38 5.70 -3.31
C GLN A 55 14.40 7.22 -3.01
N PRO A 56 14.40 8.12 -4.03
CA PRO A 56 14.48 9.56 -3.81
C PRO A 56 13.33 10.12 -2.95
N ASN A 57 12.18 9.45 -2.93
CA ASN A 57 11.02 9.82 -2.11
C ASN A 57 10.95 9.10 -0.76
N MET A 58 12.04 8.47 -0.28
CA MET A 58 12.04 7.62 0.93
C MET A 58 11.38 8.29 2.14
N MET A 59 11.73 9.54 2.45
CA MET A 59 11.14 10.25 3.60
C MET A 59 9.62 10.43 3.49
N LYS A 60 9.11 10.68 2.27
CA LYS A 60 7.67 10.80 2.02
C LYS A 60 6.96 9.45 2.20
N ILE A 61 7.59 8.37 1.75
CA ILE A 61 7.08 7.01 1.91
C ILE A 61 7.04 6.61 3.38
N VAL A 62 8.10 6.92 4.14
CA VAL A 62 8.16 6.66 5.59
C VAL A 62 7.10 7.46 6.35
N LEU A 63 6.93 8.75 6.03
CA LEU A 63 5.86 9.56 6.63
C LEU A 63 4.48 8.98 6.30
N ARG A 64 4.23 8.64 5.03
CA ARG A 64 2.97 8.01 4.62
C ARG A 64 2.72 6.70 5.35
N HIS A 65 3.75 5.86 5.51
CA HIS A 65 3.65 4.64 6.29
C HIS A 65 3.29 4.95 7.76
N TYR A 66 4.02 5.87 8.39
CA TYR A 66 3.79 6.31 9.77
C TYR A 66 2.34 6.77 9.99
N VAL A 67 1.81 7.57 9.06
CA VAL A 67 0.45 8.09 9.11
C VAL A 67 -0.56 6.96 8.91
N ARG A 68 -0.36 6.15 7.87
CA ARG A 68 -1.24 5.04 7.52
C ARG A 68 -1.40 4.02 8.66
N VAL A 69 -0.31 3.58 9.29
CA VAL A 69 -0.43 2.52 10.33
C VAL A 69 -1.14 2.99 11.59
N ARG A 70 -1.19 4.31 11.83
CA ARG A 70 -1.92 4.89 12.98
C ARG A 70 -3.37 5.19 12.65
N LEU A 71 -3.63 5.71 11.45
CA LEU A 71 -4.98 5.98 10.99
C LEU A 71 -5.73 4.70 10.59
N LEU A 72 -5.03 3.71 10.02
CA LEU A 72 -5.60 2.49 9.48
C LEU A 72 -4.82 1.26 10.03
N PRO A 73 -4.96 0.94 11.32
CA PRO A 73 -4.16 -0.11 11.98
C PRO A 73 -4.33 -1.50 11.36
N MET A 74 -5.47 -1.75 10.69
CA MET A 74 -5.68 -2.97 9.90
C MET A 74 -4.58 -3.21 8.85
N LEU A 75 -3.99 -2.14 8.31
CA LEU A 75 -2.93 -2.20 7.30
C LEU A 75 -1.52 -2.27 7.88
N GLN A 76 -1.36 -2.38 9.21
CA GLN A 76 -0.04 -2.38 9.85
C GLN A 76 0.88 -3.49 9.34
N GLY A 77 0.33 -4.67 9.02
CA GLY A 77 1.08 -5.80 8.44
C GLY A 77 1.49 -5.61 6.98
N ILE A 78 1.05 -4.54 6.32
CA ILE A 78 1.28 -4.30 4.89
C ILE A 78 2.05 -2.99 4.73
N TYR A 79 3.37 -3.07 4.48
CA TYR A 79 4.21 -1.88 4.31
C TYR A 79 3.99 -1.17 2.97
N ASP A 80 3.96 -1.92 1.86
CA ASP A 80 3.82 -1.37 0.51
C ASP A 80 2.40 -1.56 -0.03
N THR A 81 1.44 -0.76 0.46
CA THR A 81 0.03 -0.85 0.06
C THR A 81 -0.22 -0.52 -1.40
N GLN A 82 0.68 0.21 -2.07
CA GLN A 82 0.57 0.63 -3.47
C GLN A 82 1.36 -0.27 -4.42
N CYS A 83 1.79 -1.46 -3.97
CA CYS A 83 2.33 -2.46 -4.88
C CYS A 83 1.18 -3.02 -5.72
N ALA A 84 1.23 -2.88 -7.05
CA ALA A 84 0.19 -3.39 -7.95
C ALA A 84 0.03 -4.92 -7.89
N PHE A 85 0.98 -5.62 -7.25
CA PHE A 85 0.99 -7.06 -7.09
C PHE A 85 0.07 -7.51 -5.96
N LYS A 86 -1.18 -7.88 -6.27
CA LYS A 86 -2.17 -8.36 -5.28
C LYS A 86 -2.93 -9.57 -5.83
N CYS A 87 -3.27 -10.51 -4.96
CA CYS A 87 -4.02 -11.71 -5.28
C CYS A 87 -5.18 -11.88 -4.31
N PHE A 88 -6.35 -12.16 -4.86
CA PHE A 88 -7.59 -12.34 -4.13
C PHE A 88 -8.29 -13.60 -4.65
N ARG A 89 -9.11 -14.20 -3.79
CA ARG A 89 -10.09 -15.20 -4.17
C ARG A 89 -11.15 -14.59 -5.07
N ALA A 90 -11.41 -15.23 -6.20
CA ALA A 90 -12.34 -14.69 -7.20
C ALA A 90 -13.77 -14.59 -6.65
N GLU A 91 -14.15 -15.56 -5.82
CA GLU A 91 -15.44 -15.63 -5.13
C GLU A 91 -15.71 -14.43 -4.20
N ASP A 92 -14.67 -13.82 -3.65
CA ASP A 92 -14.78 -12.74 -2.67
C ASP A 92 -14.69 -11.33 -3.30
N LEU A 93 -14.21 -11.22 -4.54
CA LEU A 93 -13.95 -9.94 -5.20
C LEU A 93 -15.18 -9.02 -5.26
N GLN A 94 -16.37 -9.57 -5.50
CA GLN A 94 -17.58 -8.74 -5.55
C GLN A 94 -17.89 -8.12 -4.18
N ALA A 95 -17.67 -8.86 -3.09
CA ALA A 95 -17.89 -8.37 -1.75
C ALA A 95 -16.82 -7.34 -1.36
N VAL A 96 -15.56 -7.60 -1.70
CA VAL A 96 -14.42 -6.69 -1.44
C VAL A 96 -14.58 -5.36 -2.18
N CYS A 97 -14.91 -5.40 -3.48
CA CYS A 97 -14.96 -4.20 -4.32
C CYS A 97 -16.21 -3.34 -4.10
N LYS A 98 -17.25 -3.85 -3.42
CA LYS A 98 -18.53 -3.15 -3.24
C LYS A 98 -18.38 -1.80 -2.54
N ASP A 99 -17.46 -1.71 -1.58
CA ASP A 99 -17.30 -0.54 -0.70
C ASP A 99 -16.11 0.33 -1.07
N VAL A 100 -15.37 -0.05 -2.13
CA VAL A 100 -14.27 0.75 -2.71
C VAL A 100 -14.88 1.92 -3.49
N LYS A 101 -14.43 3.15 -3.22
CA LYS A 101 -14.97 4.38 -3.82
C LYS A 101 -13.91 5.20 -4.53
N SER A 102 -12.66 5.10 -4.10
CA SER A 102 -11.55 5.80 -4.71
C SER A 102 -11.24 5.24 -6.09
N MET A 103 -10.97 6.13 -7.03
CA MET A 103 -10.44 5.81 -8.35
C MET A 103 -9.07 6.49 -8.55
N GLY A 104 -8.49 7.02 -7.46
CA GLY A 104 -7.25 7.78 -7.44
C GLY A 104 -6.05 6.96 -6.99
N ALA A 105 -4.99 7.66 -6.59
CA ALA A 105 -3.74 7.04 -6.11
C ALA A 105 -3.90 6.21 -4.81
N ASP A 106 -5.01 6.39 -4.11
CA ASP A 106 -5.38 5.72 -2.87
C ASP A 106 -6.26 4.47 -3.09
N PHE A 107 -6.69 4.18 -4.33
CA PHE A 107 -7.50 3.00 -4.68
C PHE A 107 -6.93 1.71 -4.10
N ASP A 108 -5.64 1.45 -4.33
CA ASP A 108 -4.97 0.22 -3.89
C ASP A 108 -5.05 0.02 -2.38
N MET A 109 -5.00 1.12 -1.63
CA MET A 109 -5.04 1.10 -0.17
C MET A 109 -6.46 0.86 0.35
N GLU A 110 -7.45 1.52 -0.26
CA GLU A 110 -8.86 1.28 0.07
C GLU A 110 -9.27 -0.15 -0.28
N LEU A 111 -8.85 -0.67 -1.44
CA LEU A 111 -9.08 -2.05 -1.85
C LEU A 111 -8.56 -3.05 -0.82
N LEU A 112 -7.31 -2.87 -0.36
CA LEU A 112 -6.72 -3.71 0.69
C LEU A 112 -7.48 -3.60 2.01
N LEU A 113 -7.86 -2.39 2.41
CA LEU A 113 -8.61 -2.17 3.65
C LEU A 113 -9.97 -2.87 3.60
N CYS A 114 -10.73 -2.71 2.51
CA CYS A 114 -12.00 -3.39 2.29
C CYS A 114 -11.85 -4.92 2.33
N ALA A 115 -10.80 -5.47 1.71
CA ALA A 115 -10.52 -6.90 1.74
C ALA A 115 -10.24 -7.40 3.16
N LEU A 116 -9.35 -6.72 3.90
CA LEU A 116 -9.01 -7.11 5.26
C LEU A 116 -10.22 -7.04 6.20
N LEU A 117 -11.06 -6.01 6.07
CA LEU A 117 -12.29 -5.88 6.84
C LEU A 117 -13.30 -6.99 6.50
N HIS A 118 -13.46 -7.31 5.22
CA HIS A 118 -14.32 -8.40 4.75
C HIS A 118 -13.92 -9.73 5.39
N TYR A 119 -12.65 -10.12 5.28
CA TYR A 119 -12.16 -11.38 5.82
C TYR A 119 -12.16 -11.42 7.36
N ARG A 120 -11.78 -10.31 8.03
CA ARG A 120 -11.84 -10.24 9.49
C ARG A 120 -13.28 -10.37 9.99
N LYS A 121 -14.25 -9.76 9.33
CA LYS A 121 -15.68 -9.92 9.64
C LYS A 121 -16.15 -11.37 9.45
N GLY A 122 -15.54 -12.10 8.50
CA GLY A 122 -15.71 -13.54 8.30
C GLY A 122 -15.03 -14.42 9.36
N GLY A 123 -14.35 -13.84 10.36
CA GLY A 123 -13.69 -14.56 11.44
C GLY A 123 -12.27 -15.04 11.11
N VAL A 124 -11.64 -14.52 10.05
CA VAL A 124 -10.26 -14.85 9.71
C VAL A 124 -9.29 -14.15 10.68
N ASP A 125 -8.41 -14.94 11.28
CA ASP A 125 -7.36 -14.44 12.17
C ASP A 125 -6.43 -13.45 11.47
N GLN A 126 -5.94 -12.44 12.19
CA GLN A 126 -5.05 -11.40 11.65
C GLN A 126 -3.84 -11.99 10.89
N ALA A 127 -3.24 -13.07 11.41
CA ALA A 127 -2.09 -13.74 10.82
C ALA A 127 -2.42 -14.53 9.54
N LYS A 128 -3.70 -14.73 9.24
CA LYS A 128 -4.21 -15.42 8.04
C LYS A 128 -4.94 -14.48 7.08
N LEU A 129 -4.99 -13.18 7.37
CA LEU A 129 -5.62 -12.24 6.45
C LEU A 129 -4.81 -12.10 5.16
N CYS A 130 -3.53 -11.75 5.27
CA CYS A 130 -2.69 -11.42 4.12
C CYS A 130 -1.28 -11.98 4.27
N ASP A 131 -0.84 -12.71 3.25
CA ASP A 131 0.57 -13.02 3.05
C ASP A 131 1.25 -11.88 2.27
N VAL A 132 2.46 -11.48 2.66
CA VAL A 132 3.21 -10.42 1.99
C VAL A 132 4.55 -10.97 1.54
N ALA A 133 4.71 -11.15 0.23
CA ALA A 133 5.93 -11.66 -0.39
C ALA A 133 6.80 -10.50 -0.88
N GLY A 134 8.12 -10.57 -0.60
CA GLY A 134 9.06 -9.66 -1.23
C GLY A 134 9.17 -9.93 -2.74
N THR A 135 9.24 -8.88 -3.55
CA THR A 135 9.32 -9.01 -5.01
C THR A 135 10.66 -8.53 -5.57
N LEU A 136 11.02 -9.10 -6.72
CA LEU A 136 11.99 -8.52 -7.63
C LEU A 136 11.26 -7.46 -8.48
N PHE A 137 11.76 -6.24 -8.52
CA PHE A 137 11.14 -5.17 -9.30
C PHE A 137 12.20 -4.26 -9.93
N THR A 138 11.82 -3.62 -11.02
CA THR A 138 12.55 -2.51 -11.63
C THR A 138 11.74 -1.25 -11.40
N GLU A 139 12.39 -0.10 -11.28
CA GLU A 139 11.69 1.18 -11.14
C GLU A 139 12.29 2.18 -12.13
N ASP A 140 11.42 2.81 -12.92
CA ASP A 140 11.77 3.99 -13.69
C ASP A 140 11.20 5.20 -12.95
N PHE A 141 12.06 5.98 -12.29
CA PHE A 141 11.65 7.15 -11.52
C PHE A 141 11.09 8.29 -12.39
N ALA A 142 11.46 8.36 -13.68
CA ALA A 142 10.89 9.34 -14.59
C ALA A 142 9.43 9.00 -14.92
N GLU A 143 9.12 7.72 -15.01
CA GLU A 143 7.76 7.20 -15.26
C GLU A 143 6.95 6.93 -13.97
N SER A 144 7.60 6.75 -12.82
CA SER A 144 6.98 6.55 -11.50
C SER A 144 6.50 7.86 -10.86
N ASN A 145 6.69 8.97 -11.55
CA ASN A 145 5.94 10.18 -11.25
C ASN A 145 4.48 9.87 -11.51
N PHE A 146 3.70 9.77 -10.42
CA PHE A 146 2.26 9.90 -10.48
C PHE A 146 1.94 11.28 -11.06
N MET A 147 1.95 11.34 -12.39
CA MET A 147 1.28 12.32 -13.21
C MET A 147 1.85 13.75 -13.26
N ALA A 148 3.12 14.02 -12.92
CA ALA A 148 3.73 15.32 -13.24
C ALA A 148 3.83 15.48 -14.77
N SER A 149 3.03 16.39 -15.34
CA SER A 149 3.16 16.85 -16.72
C SER A 149 3.80 18.24 -16.72
N ALA A 150 4.30 18.68 -17.88
CA ALA A 150 4.78 20.05 -18.04
C ALA A 150 3.74 21.11 -17.64
N ASP A 151 2.45 20.74 -17.65
CA ASP A 151 1.31 21.60 -17.32
C ASP A 151 0.99 21.67 -15.82
N ASP A 152 1.47 20.73 -15.00
CA ASP A 152 1.33 20.76 -13.54
C ASP A 152 2.59 20.21 -12.85
N PRO A 153 3.64 21.04 -12.72
CA PRO A 153 4.91 20.63 -12.12
C PRO A 153 4.78 20.25 -10.63
N ASP A 154 3.76 20.76 -9.93
CA ASP A 154 3.50 20.48 -8.52
C ASP A 154 2.62 19.24 -8.29
N LYS A 155 2.18 18.57 -9.35
CA LYS A 155 1.25 17.43 -9.26
C LYS A 155 1.76 16.29 -8.38
N ASN A 156 3.07 16.07 -8.37
CA ASN A 156 3.69 15.12 -7.45
C ASN A 156 3.44 15.51 -5.99
N TYR A 157 3.68 16.78 -5.61
CA TYR A 157 3.44 17.28 -4.25
C TYR A 157 1.96 17.18 -3.87
N LYS A 158 1.07 17.65 -4.75
CA LYS A 158 -0.39 17.56 -4.57
C LYS A 158 -0.86 16.12 -4.39
N THR A 159 -0.27 15.16 -5.10
CA THR A 159 -0.59 13.74 -4.95
C THR A 159 -0.18 13.20 -3.58
N TYR A 160 1.00 13.58 -3.07
CA TYR A 160 1.42 13.20 -1.70
C TYR A 160 0.51 13.82 -0.64
N GLY A 161 0.11 15.08 -0.81
CA GLY A 161 -0.87 15.75 0.03
C GLY A 161 -2.24 15.08 0.03
N GLY A 162 -2.79 14.88 -1.16
CA GLY A 162 -4.08 14.22 -1.34
C GLY A 162 -4.12 12.79 -0.76
N MET A 163 -2.98 12.09 -0.71
CA MET A 163 -2.90 10.80 -0.02
C MET A 163 -3.09 10.92 1.50
N MET A 164 -2.65 12.01 2.13
CA MET A 164 -2.89 12.24 3.57
C MET A 164 -4.36 12.54 3.83
N ASP A 165 -4.99 13.36 2.98
CA ASP A 165 -6.43 13.62 3.05
C ASP A 165 -7.24 12.33 2.85
N ALA A 166 -6.85 11.50 1.89
CA ALA A 166 -7.47 10.21 1.63
C ALA A 166 -7.34 9.26 2.84
N LEU A 167 -6.18 9.25 3.52
CA LEU A 167 -5.98 8.46 4.74
C LEU A 167 -6.90 8.91 5.87
N VAL A 168 -7.06 10.22 6.08
CA VAL A 168 -8.00 10.76 7.07
C VAL A 168 -9.43 10.41 6.69
N GLY A 169 -9.82 10.59 5.42
CA GLY A 169 -11.16 10.24 4.95
C GLY A 169 -11.47 8.74 5.07
N MET A 170 -10.49 7.87 4.84
CA MET A 170 -10.64 6.44 5.10
C MET A 170 -10.76 6.12 6.59
N HIS A 171 -9.97 6.77 7.44
CA HIS A 171 -10.07 6.60 8.89
C HIS A 171 -11.49 6.92 9.38
N GLU A 172 -12.03 8.06 8.99
CA GLU A 172 -13.37 8.51 9.37
C GLU A 172 -14.49 7.61 8.84
N ARG A 173 -14.25 6.90 7.72
CA ARG A 173 -15.23 5.99 7.12
C ARG A 173 -15.19 4.57 7.68
N PHE A 174 -14.02 4.08 8.05
CA PHE A 174 -13.80 2.66 8.33
C PHE A 174 -13.43 2.37 9.79
N ILE A 175 -13.07 3.39 10.58
CA ILE A 175 -12.80 3.26 12.01
C ILE A 175 -13.99 3.81 12.79
N GLU A 176 -14.48 3.02 13.75
CA GLU A 176 -15.60 3.42 14.60
C GLU A 176 -15.23 4.67 15.42
N PRO A 177 -16.01 5.78 15.37
CA PRO A 177 -15.62 7.07 15.94
C PRO A 177 -15.29 7.06 17.43
N ASP A 178 -15.96 6.22 18.22
CA ASP A 178 -15.78 6.12 19.67
C ASP A 178 -14.78 5.02 20.10
N SER A 179 -14.13 4.37 19.13
CA SER A 179 -13.14 3.32 19.38
C SER A 179 -11.89 3.83 20.10
N GLU A 180 -11.08 2.92 20.64
CA GLU A 180 -9.77 3.27 21.17
C GLU A 180 -8.84 3.74 20.05
N GLU A 181 -8.93 3.10 18.88
CA GLU A 181 -8.17 3.44 17.68
C GLU A 181 -8.45 4.86 17.19
N ALA A 182 -9.72 5.28 17.13
CA ALA A 182 -10.09 6.64 16.74
C ALA A 182 -9.55 7.68 17.74
N ARG A 183 -9.66 7.41 19.04
CA ARG A 183 -9.13 8.29 20.08
C ARG A 183 -7.61 8.41 20.02
N ALA A 184 -6.90 7.31 19.79
CA ALA A 184 -5.44 7.29 19.69
C ALA A 184 -4.92 8.03 18.44
N ALA A 185 -5.71 8.09 17.37
CA ALA A 185 -5.30 8.71 16.12
C ALA A 185 -5.78 10.17 15.95
N LYS A 186 -6.59 10.69 16.89
CA LYS A 186 -7.24 12.01 16.82
C LYS A 186 -6.27 13.14 16.48
N ASP A 187 -5.22 13.31 17.29
CA ASP A 187 -4.27 14.42 17.12
C ASP A 187 -3.52 14.33 15.78
N LEU A 188 -3.26 13.10 15.31
CA LEU A 188 -2.63 12.87 14.01
C LEU A 188 -3.58 13.20 12.86
N ALA A 189 -4.86 12.81 12.96
CA ALA A 189 -5.87 13.16 11.97
C ALA A 189 -6.05 14.69 11.88
N GLU A 190 -6.08 15.38 13.03
CA GLU A 190 -6.13 16.84 13.09
C GLU A 190 -4.87 17.49 12.49
N PHE A 191 -3.68 16.96 12.80
CA PHE A 191 -2.43 17.41 12.19
C PHE A 191 -2.46 17.28 10.66
N CYS A 192 -2.86 16.11 10.13
CA CYS A 192 -2.92 15.87 8.69
C CYS A 192 -3.90 16.82 7.97
N ARG A 193 -5.07 17.12 8.57
CA ARG A 193 -6.02 18.10 8.03
C ARG A 193 -5.48 19.53 8.05
N GLY A 194 -4.65 19.86 9.04
CA GLY A 194 -4.09 21.19 9.23
C GLY A 194 -2.89 21.52 8.33
N MET A 195 -2.35 20.54 7.60
CA MET A 195 -1.18 20.75 6.75
C MET A 195 -1.58 21.41 5.42
N PRO A 196 -0.88 22.48 4.99
CA PRO A 196 -1.09 23.09 3.69
C PRO A 196 -0.37 22.27 2.60
N TRP A 197 -1.08 21.29 2.05
CA TRP A 197 -0.62 20.50 0.91
C TRP A 197 -0.89 21.16 -0.45
#